data_AF-A0A7V9C8M0-F1
#
_entry.id   AF-A0A7V9C8M0-F1
#
_cell.length_a   1.000
_cell.length_b   1.000
_cell.length_c   1.000
_cell.angle_alpha   90.00
_cell.angle_beta   90.00
_cell.angle_gamma   90.00
#
_symmetry.space_group_name_H-M   'P 1'
#
loop_
_entity.id
_entity.type
_entity.pdbx_description
1 polymer ?
#
loop_
_entity_poly.entity_id
_entity_poly.type
_entity_poly.pdbx_seq_one_letter_code
_entity_poly.pdbx_strand_id
1 'polypeptide(L)' 'MEINLLLTLDAREQAGLQAALVTHGAPDPLVTLALTGTCRIRTLDEARRLRRWLADARAAGDTNIASLNLIERALISFGV' A
#
# COMPACT_ATOMS: atom_id res chain seq x y z
N MET A 1 -6.36 -11.90 14.79
CA MET A 1 -6.91 -12.54 13.57
C MET A 1 -5.89 -12.31 12.47
N GLU A 2 -5.21 -13.38 12.07
CA GLU A 2 -4.18 -13.34 11.01
C GLU A 2 -4.85 -13.42 9.65
N ILE A 3 -4.45 -12.55 8.74
CA ILE A 3 -4.88 -12.56 7.32
C ILE A 3 -3.64 -12.80 6.48
N ASN A 4 -3.73 -13.49 5.35
CA ASN A 4 -2.56 -13.77 4.52
C ASN A 4 -2.78 -13.18 3.13
N LEU A 5 -2.62 -11.86 3.04
CA LEU A 5 -2.80 -11.10 1.81
C LEU A 5 -1.43 -10.88 1.16
N LEU A 6 -1.25 -11.38 -0.07
CA LEU A 6 -0.09 -11.08 -0.90
C LEU A 6 -0.46 -9.96 -1.88
N LEU A 7 0.25 -8.84 -1.77
CA LEU A 7 0.19 -7.73 -2.71
C LEU A 7 1.40 -7.79 -3.63
N THR A 8 1.16 -7.61 -4.92
CA THR A 8 2.20 -7.54 -5.95
C THR A 8 1.95 -6.30 -6.82
N LEU A 9 3.01 -5.56 -7.12
CA LEU A 9 2.99 -4.36 -7.95
C LEU A 9 3.91 -4.53 -9.15
N ASP A 10 3.51 -3.97 -10.29
CA ASP A 10 4.35 -3.84 -11.47
C ASP A 10 5.39 -2.71 -11.30
N ALA A 11 6.45 -2.69 -12.11
CA ALA A 11 7.56 -1.74 -11.97
C ALA A 11 7.14 -0.26 -11.97
N ARG A 12 6.11 0.09 -12.77
CA ARG A 12 5.54 1.44 -12.78
C ARG A 12 4.86 1.79 -11.46
N GLU A 13 4.21 0.80 -10.87
CA GLU A 13 3.47 0.97 -9.64
C GLU A 13 4.39 1.00 -8.42
N GLN A 14 5.44 0.19 -8.46
CA GLN A 14 6.53 0.22 -7.51
C GLN A 14 7.19 1.62 -7.49
N ALA A 15 7.49 2.19 -8.66
CA ALA A 15 8.07 3.53 -8.77
C ALA A 15 7.13 4.62 -8.23
N GLY A 16 5.82 4.50 -8.50
CA GLY A 16 4.82 5.43 -7.97
C GLY A 16 4.67 5.34 -6.46
N LEU A 17 4.73 4.12 -5.91
CA LEU A 17 4.70 3.91 -4.47
C LEU A 17 5.97 4.45 -3.81
N GLN A 18 7.16 4.16 -4.38
CA GLN A 18 8.44 4.69 -3.88
C GLN A 18 8.43 6.22 -3.79
N ALA A 19 7.92 6.92 -4.81
CA ALA A 19 7.79 8.37 -4.79
C ALA A 19 6.90 8.84 -3.63
N ALA A 20 5.73 8.21 -3.43
CA ALA A 20 4.83 8.53 -2.34
C ALA A 20 5.42 8.23 -0.95
N LEU A 21 6.26 7.18 -0.81
CA LEU A 21 6.94 6.88 0.46
C LEU A 21 7.91 7.99 0.87
N VAL A 22 8.64 8.55 -0.10
CA VAL A 22 9.59 9.64 0.13
C VAL A 22 8.86 10.89 0.64
N THR A 23 7.62 11.12 0.17
CA THR A 23 6.81 12.28 0.58
C THR A 23 6.14 12.08 1.95
N HIS A 24 5.62 10.88 2.24
CA HIS A 24 4.65 10.70 3.33
C HIS A 24 5.10 9.84 4.52
N GLY A 25 6.31 9.28 4.53
CA GLY A 25 6.76 8.42 5.63
C GLY A 25 5.93 7.14 5.70
N ALA A 26 6.53 6.03 5.29
CA ALA A 26 5.78 4.82 5.04
C ALA A 26 5.85 3.79 6.18
N PRO A 27 4.78 3.02 6.42
CA PRO A 27 4.83 1.85 7.28
C PRO A 27 5.68 0.72 6.64
N ASP A 28 6.33 -0.11 7.46
CA ASP A 28 7.22 -1.22 7.02
C ASP A 28 6.68 -2.11 5.88
N PRO A 29 5.38 -2.47 5.83
CA PRO A 29 4.83 -3.28 4.75
C PRO A 29 4.86 -2.55 3.41
N LEU A 30 4.67 -1.22 3.40
CA LEU A 30 4.74 -0.41 2.18
C LEU A 30 6.17 -0.19 1.72
N VAL A 31 7.10 0.00 2.66
CA VAL A 31 8.54 0.07 2.34
C VAL A 31 8.98 -1.24 1.67
N THR A 32 8.56 -2.38 2.21
CA THR A 32 8.82 -3.68 1.60
C THR A 32 8.18 -3.76 0.21
N LEU A 33 6.90 -3.42 0.07
CA LEU A 33 6.19 -3.44 -1.22
C LEU A 33 6.86 -2.54 -2.27
N ALA A 34 7.35 -1.37 -1.87
CA ALA A 34 8.02 -0.43 -2.76
C ALA A 34 9.45 -0.84 -3.12
N LEU A 35 10.13 -1.63 -2.29
CA LEU A 35 11.50 -2.10 -2.58
C LEU A 35 11.51 -3.39 -3.37
N THR A 36 10.59 -4.31 -3.09
CA THR A 36 10.59 -5.67 -3.65
C THR A 36 9.50 -5.89 -4.70
N GLY A 37 8.58 -4.93 -4.86
CA GLY A 37 7.37 -5.10 -5.67
C GLY A 37 6.35 -6.06 -5.04
N THR A 38 6.63 -6.63 -3.86
CA THR A 38 5.77 -7.64 -3.22
C THR A 38 5.72 -7.46 -1.70
N CYS A 39 4.53 -7.54 -1.10
CA CYS A 39 4.40 -7.49 0.35
C CYS A 39 3.33 -8.45 0.84
N ARG A 40 3.63 -9.09 1.97
CA ARG A 40 2.65 -9.88 2.71
C ARG A 40 2.16 -9.11 3.91
N ILE A 41 0.85 -8.89 3.94
CA ILE A 41 0.15 -8.35 5.11
C ILE A 41 -0.36 -9.54 5.91
N ARG A 42 0.09 -9.64 7.17
CA ARG A 42 -0.21 -10.78 8.04
C ARG A 42 -1.30 -10.48 9.06
N THR A 43 -1.60 -9.20 9.28
CA THR A 43 -2.58 -8.78 10.29
C THR A 43 -3.57 -7.75 9.77
N LEU A 44 -4.79 -7.80 10.32
CA LEU A 44 -5.83 -6.80 10.07
C LEU A 44 -5.39 -5.38 10.48
N ASP A 45 -4.53 -5.27 11.49
CA ASP A 45 -4.04 -3.97 11.95
C ASP A 45 -3.06 -3.34 10.96
N GLU A 46 -2.17 -4.14 10.35
CA GLU A 46 -1.34 -3.70 9.21
C GLU A 46 -2.20 -3.28 8.01
N ALA A 47 -3.23 -4.05 7.67
CA ALA A 47 -4.15 -3.72 6.59
C ALA A 47 -4.90 -2.39 6.85
N ARG A 48 -5.33 -2.14 8.10
CA ARG A 48 -5.97 -0.89 8.50
C ARG A 48 -5.00 0.29 8.55
N ARG A 49 -3.74 0.07 8.95
CA ARG A 49 -2.69 1.11 8.88
C ARG A 49 -2.41 1.49 7.43
N LEU A 50 -2.31 0.49 6.56
CA LEU A 50 -2.16 0.69 5.13
C LEU A 50 -3.31 1.51 4.54
N ARG A 51 -4.56 1.12 4.82
CA ARG A 51 -5.74 1.84 4.35
C ARG A 51 -5.77 3.31 4.81
N ARG A 52 -5.39 3.58 6.07
CA ARG A 52 -5.29 4.95 6.59
C ARG A 52 -4.21 5.76 5.87
N TRP A 53 -3.03 5.17 5.69
CA TRP A 53 -1.94 5.82 4.97
C TRP A 53 -2.33 6.14 3.51
N LEU A 54 -3.04 5.23 2.83
CA LEU A 54 -3.57 5.47 1.48
C LEU A 54 -4.53 6.66 1.44
N ALA A 55 -5.42 6.77 2.44
CA ALA A 55 -6.35 7.89 2.55
C ALA A 55 -5.63 9.22 2.80
N ASP A 56 -4.60 9.23 3.65
CA ASP A 56 -3.78 10.41 3.94
C ASP A 56 -2.96 10.85 2.72
N ALA A 57 -2.33 9.91 2.01
CA ALA A 57 -1.61 10.19 0.76
C ALA A 57 -2.53 10.77 -0.33
N ARG A 58 -3.76 10.25 -0.42
CA ARG A 58 -4.78 10.78 -1.33
C ARG A 58 -5.22 12.19 -0.94
N ALA A 59 -5.40 12.46 0.35
CA ALA A 59 -5.75 13.79 0.86
C ALA A 59 -4.63 14.81 0.63
N ALA A 60 -3.37 14.37 0.62
CA ALA A 60 -2.21 15.19 0.31
C ALA A 60 -2.06 15.54 -1.18
N GLY A 61 -2.92 14.99 -2.06
CA GLY A 61 -2.90 15.28 -3.49
C GLY A 61 -1.83 14.53 -4.28
N ASP A 62 -1.15 13.55 -3.66
CA ASP A 62 -0.12 12.76 -4.33
C ASP A 62 -0.81 11.80 -5.33
N THR A 63 -0.77 12.19 -6.60
CA THR A 63 -1.71 11.77 -7.64
C THR A 63 -1.24 10.55 -8.44
N ASN A 64 -0.22 9.84 -7.96
CA ASN A 64 0.23 8.56 -8.55
C ASN A 64 -0.68 7.39 -8.14
N ILE A 65 -1.99 7.60 -8.36
CA ILE A 65 -3.14 6.91 -7.77
C ILE A 65 -3.40 5.52 -8.36
N ALA A 66 -2.79 5.15 -9.49
CA ALA A 66 -3.03 3.85 -10.12
C ALA A 66 -2.63 2.68 -9.20
N SER A 67 -1.45 2.80 -8.58
CA SER A 67 -0.86 1.81 -7.66
C SER A 67 -1.60 1.77 -6.32
N LEU A 68 -2.00 2.94 -5.82
CA LEU A 68 -2.74 3.09 -4.57
C LEU A 68 -4.14 2.47 -4.68
N ASN A 69 -4.81 2.63 -5.82
CA ASN A 69 -6.11 2.00 -6.09
C ASN A 69 -6.03 0.47 -6.11
N LEU A 70 -4.94 -0.11 -6.60
CA LEU A 70 -4.78 -1.58 -6.66
C LEU A 70 -4.61 -2.16 -5.25
N ILE A 71 -3.81 -1.49 -4.42
CA ILE A 71 -3.66 -1.81 -3.00
C ILE A 71 -4.99 -1.65 -2.25
N GLU A 72 -5.72 -0.56 -2.48
CA GLU A 72 -7.03 -0.31 -1.86
C GLU A 72 -8.07 -1.37 -2.27
N ARG A 73 -8.14 -1.73 -3.56
CA ARG A 73 -9.03 -2.80 -4.03
C ARG A 73 -8.68 -4.15 -3.43
N ALA A 74 -7.40 -4.46 -3.28
CA ALA A 74 -6.98 -5.70 -2.64
C ALA A 74 -7.35 -5.73 -1.14
N LEU A 75 -7.25 -4.60 -0.44
CA LEU A 75 -7.72 -4.47 0.94
C LEU A 75 -9.23 -4.64 1.07
N ILE A 76 -10.01 -3.97 0.21
CA ILE A 76 -11.48 -4.08 0.17
C ILE A 76 -11.91 -5.52 -0.14
N SER A 77 -11.25 -6.17 -1.11
CA SER A 77 -11.51 -7.58 -1.47
C SER A 77 -11.30 -8.53 -0.30
N PHE A 78 -10.36 -8.20 0.59
CA PHE A 78 -10.09 -8.98 1.81
C PHE A 78 -11.00 -8.62 3.00
N GLY A 79 -11.94 -7.67 2.83
CA GLY A 79 -12.88 -7.25 3.88
C GLY A 79 -12.32 -6.25 4.88
N VAL A 80 -11.27 -5.50 4.51
CA VAL A 80 -10.66 -4.44 5.35
C VAL A 80 -11.14 -3.05 4.96
#